data_AF-A0A238YUI6-F1
#
_entry.id   AF-A0A238YUI6-F1
#
_cell.length_a   1.000
_cell.length_b   1.000
_cell.length_c   1.000
_cell.angle_alpha   90.00
_cell.angle_beta   90.00
_cell.angle_gamma   90.00
#
_symmetry.space_group_name_H-M   'P 1'
#
loop_
_entity.id
_entity.type
_entity.pdbx_description
1 polymer ?
#
loop_
_entity_poly.entity_id
_entity_poly.type
_entity_poly.pdbx_seq_one_letter_code
_entity_poly.pdbx_strand_id
1 'polypeptide(L)'
;MMGRTHALTGWCAGLAVAPLVGAGQIHEAVAMATTTAGFALLPDLDHPGARASRLLGPLTGGLSWLLRRASATLYALTRRAADDNSTGTHRHMTHTLAFAGALGAATTIGTQAGGIYAVAAVAILGLLLAENALGDWLLPAAGAAIAWWAYTSPSGLSELAQLSGWLGIAVALGCVVHCLGDAVTESGCPFLWPIPIRGQTWYELRPPSLATLPHRQNRRERPHRPRHGHPRHRPPAWHHRPRHPRHQQHRGDALNAPTPRVAGLSVASLPLSGEQPPENQPARSELSQKARPRNGDCLPPATFNIYRTGGLAARPG
;
A
#
# COMPACT_ATOMS: atom_id res chain seq x y z
N MET A 1 1.16 -6.48 -15.06
CA MET A 1 1.76 -5.14 -14.94
C MET A 1 0.83 -4.13 -15.57
N MET A 2 0.11 -3.40 -14.71
CA MET A 2 -0.66 -2.18 -15.00
C MET A 2 -0.41 -1.12 -13.89
N GLY A 3 0.64 -1.27 -13.06
CA GLY A 3 0.84 -0.42 -11.87
C GLY A 3 0.89 1.08 -12.20
N ARG A 4 1.52 1.46 -13.31
CA ARG A 4 1.51 2.86 -13.78
C ARG A 4 0.11 3.39 -14.09
N THR A 5 -0.72 2.60 -14.77
CA THR A 5 -2.06 3.03 -15.13
C THR A 5 -2.96 3.10 -13.90
N HIS A 6 -2.86 2.15 -12.96
CA HIS A 6 -3.59 2.21 -11.70
C HIS A 6 -3.15 3.40 -10.82
N ALA A 7 -1.85 3.67 -10.74
CA ALA A 7 -1.36 4.84 -10.01
C ALA A 7 -1.80 6.15 -10.66
N LEU A 8 -1.79 6.26 -12.00
CA LEU A 8 -2.28 7.44 -12.72
C LEU A 8 -3.79 7.65 -12.53
N THR A 9 -4.60 6.59 -12.66
CA THR A 9 -6.05 6.71 -12.41
C THR A 9 -6.34 7.05 -10.95
N GLY A 10 -5.58 6.48 -10.01
CA GLY A 10 -5.63 6.85 -8.59
C GLY A 10 -5.28 8.31 -8.36
N TRP A 11 -4.25 8.84 -9.01
CA TRP A 11 -3.89 10.26 -8.92
C TRP A 11 -5.04 11.16 -9.39
N CYS A 12 -5.59 10.88 -10.58
CA CYS A 12 -6.71 11.65 -11.13
C CYS A 12 -7.94 11.59 -10.23
N ALA A 13 -8.26 10.42 -9.67
CA ALA A 13 -9.37 10.26 -8.74
C ALA A 13 -9.15 11.05 -7.44
N GLY A 14 -7.93 11.02 -6.89
CA GLY A 14 -7.60 11.81 -5.71
C GLY A 14 -7.74 13.31 -5.95
N LEU A 15 -7.28 13.83 -7.09
CA LEU A 15 -7.49 15.23 -7.47
C LEU A 15 -8.99 15.58 -7.60
N ALA A 16 -9.79 14.69 -8.19
CA ALA A 16 -11.22 14.91 -8.35
C ALA A 16 -11.98 14.93 -7.01
N VAL A 17 -11.56 14.11 -6.05
CA VAL A 17 -12.22 13.97 -4.73
C VAL A 17 -11.70 14.99 -3.71
N ALA A 18 -10.48 15.50 -3.86
CA ALA A 18 -9.87 16.47 -2.95
C ALA A 18 -10.82 17.62 -2.50
N PRO A 19 -11.48 18.38 -3.41
CA PRO A 19 -12.39 19.46 -3.00
C PRO A 19 -13.63 18.95 -2.24
N LEU A 20 -14.06 17.71 -2.48
CA LEU A 20 -15.26 17.13 -1.85
C LEU A 20 -15.02 16.74 -0.39
N VAL A 21 -13.77 16.51 -0.01
CA VAL A 21 -13.37 16.09 1.35
C VAL A 21 -12.75 17.23 2.16
N GLY A 22 -12.78 18.46 1.64
CA GLY A 22 -12.20 19.63 2.29
C GLY A 22 -10.69 19.79 2.09
N ALA A 23 -10.05 18.96 1.25
CA ALA A 23 -8.65 19.14 0.83
C ALA A 23 -8.58 20.20 -0.29
N GLY A 24 -8.96 21.43 0.05
CA GLY A 24 -9.15 22.52 -0.90
C GLY A 24 -7.88 23.26 -1.27
N GLN A 25 -6.82 23.16 -0.46
CA GLN A 25 -5.53 23.76 -0.78
C GLN A 25 -4.75 22.91 -1.79
N ILE A 26 -3.91 23.55 -2.61
CA ILE A 26 -3.12 22.85 -3.64
C ILE A 26 -2.25 21.73 -3.01
N HIS A 27 -1.61 22.00 -1.87
CA HIS A 27 -0.76 21.01 -1.22
C HIS A 27 -1.57 19.83 -0.66
N GLU A 28 -2.80 20.07 -0.17
CA GLU A 28 -3.70 19.00 0.30
C GLU A 28 -4.21 18.17 -0.87
N ALA A 29 -4.59 18.81 -1.99
CA ALA A 29 -5.02 18.11 -3.20
C ALA A 29 -3.90 17.26 -3.80
N VAL A 30 -2.66 17.75 -3.80
CA VAL A 30 -1.48 16.98 -4.24
C VAL A 30 -1.20 15.82 -3.29
N ALA A 31 -1.30 16.03 -1.98
CA ALA A 31 -1.12 14.96 -0.99
C ALA A 31 -2.23 13.89 -1.10
N MET A 32 -3.48 14.29 -1.31
CA MET A 32 -4.63 13.41 -1.59
C MET A 32 -4.39 12.58 -2.85
N ALA A 33 -4.01 13.24 -3.95
CA ALA A 33 -3.72 12.59 -5.22
C ALA A 33 -2.56 11.60 -5.12
N THR A 34 -1.45 12.00 -4.50
CA THR A 34 -0.25 11.17 -4.32
C THR A 34 -0.55 9.96 -3.43
N THR A 35 -1.28 10.16 -2.33
CA THR A 35 -1.69 9.07 -1.44
C THR A 35 -2.62 8.10 -2.17
N THR A 36 -3.62 8.62 -2.88
CA THR A 36 -4.55 7.81 -3.66
C THR A 36 -3.82 7.00 -4.75
N ALA A 37 -2.85 7.62 -5.43
CA ALA A 37 -2.02 6.96 -6.44
C ALA A 37 -1.17 5.82 -5.86
N GLY A 38 -0.56 6.02 -4.69
CA GLY A 38 0.23 4.99 -4.00
C GLY A 38 -0.64 3.83 -3.53
N PHE A 39 -1.76 4.12 -2.90
CA PHE A 39 -2.69 3.11 -2.40
C PHE A 39 -3.49 2.40 -3.50
N ALA A 40 -3.55 2.96 -4.71
CA ALA A 40 -4.00 2.23 -5.88
C ALA A 40 -3.06 1.07 -6.27
N LEU A 41 -1.85 0.98 -5.72
CA LEU A 41 -0.97 -0.18 -5.91
C LEU A 41 -1.10 -1.22 -4.80
N LEU A 42 -1.78 -0.88 -3.70
CA LEU A 42 -1.86 -1.72 -2.52
C LEU A 42 -2.56 -3.06 -2.79
N PRO A 43 -3.65 -3.13 -3.58
CA PRO A 43 -4.27 -4.42 -3.88
C PRO A 43 -3.33 -5.42 -4.55
N ASP A 44 -2.44 -4.93 -5.42
CA ASP A 44 -1.45 -5.75 -6.13
C ASP A 44 -0.27 -6.22 -5.23
N LEU A 45 -0.19 -5.77 -3.97
CA LEU A 45 0.77 -6.29 -3.00
C LEU A 45 0.52 -7.76 -2.66
N ASP A 46 -0.66 -8.30 -2.96
CA ASP A 46 -0.97 -9.73 -2.85
C ASP A 46 -0.21 -10.60 -3.88
N HIS A 47 0.56 -10.01 -4.80
CA HIS A 47 1.36 -10.74 -5.77
C HIS A 47 2.85 -10.70 -5.42
N PRO A 48 3.53 -11.85 -5.20
CA PRO A 48 4.92 -11.89 -4.72
C PRO A 48 5.92 -11.33 -5.76
N GLY A 49 5.57 -11.40 -7.05
CA GLY A 49 6.39 -10.85 -8.14
C GLY A 49 6.15 -9.36 -8.43
N ALA A 50 5.19 -8.69 -7.79
CA ALA A 50 4.92 -7.28 -8.08
C ALA A 50 6.12 -6.39 -7.67
N ARG A 51 6.29 -5.26 -8.36
CA ARG A 51 7.32 -4.27 -8.00
C ARG A 51 7.05 -3.69 -6.62
N ALA A 52 5.80 -3.33 -6.37
CA ALA A 52 5.35 -2.79 -5.09
C ALA A 52 5.65 -3.75 -3.92
N SER A 53 5.43 -5.06 -4.09
CA SER A 53 5.72 -6.08 -3.06
C SER A 53 7.21 -6.19 -2.70
N ARG A 54 8.11 -5.70 -3.56
CA ARG A 54 9.56 -5.77 -3.37
C ARG A 54 10.19 -4.42 -3.03
N LEU A 55 9.39 -3.35 -2.97
CA LEU A 55 9.88 -1.98 -2.84
C LEU A 55 10.73 -1.74 -1.59
N LEU A 56 10.23 -2.16 -0.41
CA LEU A 56 10.90 -1.96 0.88
C LEU A 56 11.49 -3.28 1.41
N GLY A 57 11.81 -4.21 0.50
CA GLY A 57 12.38 -5.51 0.84
C GLY A 57 11.53 -6.28 1.86
N PRO A 58 12.02 -6.57 3.09
CA PRO A 58 11.30 -7.35 4.08
C PRO A 58 9.94 -6.77 4.48
N LEU A 59 9.76 -5.44 4.46
CA LEU A 59 8.52 -4.82 4.91
C LEU A 59 7.37 -5.09 3.93
N THR A 60 7.54 -4.73 2.66
CA THR A 60 6.53 -4.99 1.62
C THR A 60 6.41 -6.48 1.30
N GLY A 61 7.50 -7.24 1.43
CA GLY A 61 7.48 -8.70 1.28
C GLY A 61 6.69 -9.40 2.39
N GLY A 62 6.86 -8.96 3.63
CA GLY A 62 6.09 -9.43 4.79
C GLY A 62 4.61 -9.06 4.68
N LEU A 63 4.30 -7.84 4.25
CA LEU A 63 2.93 -7.42 3.96
C LEU A 63 2.30 -8.27 2.85
N SER A 64 3.02 -8.52 1.75
CA SER A 64 2.58 -9.41 0.68
C SER A 64 2.27 -10.82 1.19
N TRP A 65 3.16 -11.39 2.00
CA TRP A 65 2.94 -12.69 2.62
C TRP A 65 1.68 -12.71 3.49
N LEU A 66 1.49 -11.67 4.32
CA LEU A 66 0.33 -11.55 5.20
C LEU A 66 -0.97 -11.43 4.41
N LEU A 67 -1.02 -10.53 3.42
CA LEU A 67 -2.20 -10.33 2.57
C LEU A 67 -2.61 -11.62 1.86
N ARG A 68 -1.64 -12.34 1.28
CA ARG A 68 -1.89 -13.64 0.63
C ARG A 68 -2.42 -14.67 1.60
N ARG A 69 -1.87 -14.74 2.82
CA ARG A 69 -2.29 -15.71 3.84
C ARG A 69 -3.68 -15.41 4.37
N ALA A 70 -3.98 -14.14 4.64
CA ALA A 70 -5.29 -13.67 5.06
C ALA A 70 -6.32 -13.93 3.95
N SER A 71 -5.99 -13.58 2.71
CA SER A 71 -6.86 -13.78 1.55
C SER A 71 -7.17 -15.25 1.31
N ALA A 72 -6.17 -16.14 1.34
CA ALA A 72 -6.38 -17.57 1.19
C ALA A 72 -7.28 -18.15 2.29
N THR A 73 -7.09 -17.68 3.53
CA THR A 73 -7.93 -18.10 4.67
C THR A 73 -9.36 -17.62 4.48
N LEU A 74 -9.56 -16.33 4.17
CA LEU A 74 -10.88 -15.75 3.95
C LEU A 74 -11.60 -16.44 2.78
N TYR A 75 -10.88 -16.70 1.69
CA TYR A 75 -11.39 -17.46 0.55
C TYR A 75 -11.85 -18.86 0.94
N ALA A 76 -10.98 -19.61 1.63
CA ALA A 76 -11.30 -20.98 2.05
C ALA A 76 -12.52 -21.05 2.98
N LEU A 77 -12.72 -20.02 3.83
CA LEU A 77 -13.84 -19.95 4.77
C LEU A 77 -15.16 -19.49 4.13
N THR A 78 -15.10 -18.70 3.05
CA THR A 78 -16.29 -18.01 2.51
C THR A 78 -16.65 -18.41 1.09
N ARG A 79 -15.81 -19.21 0.42
CA ARG A 79 -16.10 -19.75 -0.91
C ARG A 79 -17.32 -20.67 -0.87
N ARG A 80 -18.15 -20.57 -1.90
CA ARG A 80 -19.27 -21.44 -2.20
C ARG A 80 -18.84 -22.52 -3.17
N ALA A 81 -19.69 -23.53 -3.33
CA ALA A 81 -19.46 -24.63 -4.27
C ALA A 81 -19.40 -24.16 -5.74
N ALA A 82 -20.01 -23.02 -6.06
CA ALA A 82 -20.02 -22.46 -7.40
C ALA A 82 -18.80 -21.57 -7.71
N ASP A 83 -18.01 -21.19 -6.70
CA ASP A 83 -16.78 -20.41 -6.90
C ASP A 83 -15.70 -21.27 -7.57
N ASP A 84 -14.81 -20.61 -8.31
CA ASP A 84 -13.74 -21.27 -9.05
C ASP A 84 -12.76 -22.00 -8.13
N ASN A 85 -12.10 -23.03 -8.65
CA ASN A 85 -11.08 -23.75 -7.90
C ASN A 85 -9.77 -22.94 -7.86
N SER A 86 -9.72 -21.97 -6.95
CA SER A 86 -8.63 -21.01 -6.74
C SER A 86 -7.95 -21.23 -5.39
N THR A 87 -6.69 -20.80 -5.26
CA THR A 87 -5.99 -20.75 -3.96
C THR A 87 -6.42 -19.56 -3.10
N GLY A 88 -7.14 -18.59 -3.67
CA GLY A 88 -7.58 -17.37 -2.98
C GLY A 88 -6.44 -16.42 -2.62
N THR A 89 -5.21 -16.65 -3.10
CA THR A 89 -4.03 -15.88 -2.66
C THR A 89 -3.82 -14.58 -3.43
N HIS A 90 -4.40 -14.42 -4.63
CA HIS A 90 -4.22 -13.24 -5.47
C HIS A 90 -5.56 -12.85 -6.10
N ARG A 91 -5.87 -11.55 -6.22
CA ARG A 91 -7.13 -11.01 -6.77
C ARG A 91 -8.38 -11.37 -5.99
N HIS A 92 -8.24 -11.65 -4.70
CA HIS A 92 -9.36 -11.97 -3.82
C HIS A 92 -9.54 -10.87 -2.80
N MET A 93 -9.23 -11.09 -1.52
CA MET A 93 -9.55 -10.18 -0.42
C MET A 93 -9.21 -8.72 -0.72
N THR A 94 -8.02 -8.45 -1.22
CA THR A 94 -7.50 -7.11 -1.53
C THR A 94 -8.22 -6.40 -2.68
N HIS A 95 -8.91 -7.14 -3.54
CA HIS A 95 -9.63 -6.64 -4.71
C HIS A 95 -11.14 -6.58 -4.47
N THR A 96 -11.53 -6.19 -3.25
CA THR A 96 -12.93 -6.07 -2.83
C THR A 96 -13.22 -4.67 -2.30
N LEU A 97 -14.46 -4.20 -2.49
CA LEU A 97 -14.94 -2.97 -1.88
C LEU A 97 -14.92 -3.07 -0.34
N ALA A 98 -15.20 -4.25 0.20
CA ALA A 98 -15.15 -4.51 1.64
C ALA A 98 -13.74 -4.26 2.22
N PHE A 99 -12.70 -4.76 1.55
CA PHE A 99 -11.31 -4.53 1.96
C PHE A 99 -10.93 -3.05 1.83
N ALA A 100 -11.31 -2.39 0.73
CA ALA A 100 -11.05 -0.96 0.55
C ALA A 100 -11.68 -0.12 1.68
N GLY A 101 -12.95 -0.39 2.02
CA GLY A 101 -13.64 0.28 3.12
C GLY A 101 -13.02 -0.02 4.49
N ALA A 102 -12.70 -1.29 4.76
CA ALA A 102 -12.08 -1.70 6.02
C ALA A 102 -10.70 -1.08 6.21
N LEU A 103 -9.87 -1.05 5.15
CA LEU A 103 -8.55 -0.44 5.18
C LEU A 103 -8.62 1.07 5.34
N GLY A 104 -9.58 1.74 4.66
CA GLY A 104 -9.84 3.16 4.85
C GLY A 104 -10.25 3.49 6.29
N ALA A 105 -11.19 2.73 6.85
CA ALA A 105 -11.61 2.89 8.24
C ALA A 105 -10.47 2.64 9.23
N ALA A 106 -9.69 1.56 9.02
CA ALA A 106 -8.52 1.27 9.84
C ALA A 106 -7.47 2.39 9.75
N THR A 107 -7.29 2.98 8.57
CA THR A 107 -6.41 4.13 8.38
C THR A 107 -6.90 5.34 9.17
N THR A 108 -8.19 5.70 9.07
CA THR A 108 -8.78 6.80 9.84
C THR A 108 -8.63 6.60 11.35
N ILE A 109 -8.94 5.41 11.85
CA ILE A 109 -8.79 5.09 13.28
C ILE A 109 -7.32 5.16 13.69
N GLY A 110 -6.42 4.61 12.87
CA GLY A 110 -4.98 4.59 13.13
C GLY A 110 -4.36 5.99 13.13
N THR A 111 -4.75 6.87 12.21
CA THR A 111 -4.25 8.25 12.15
C THR A 111 -4.79 9.09 13.31
N GLN A 112 -6.02 8.86 13.75
CA GLN A 112 -6.59 9.52 14.93
C GLN A 112 -5.88 9.07 16.22
N ALA A 113 -5.61 7.77 16.37
CA ALA A 113 -4.99 7.22 17.57
C ALA A 113 -3.48 7.47 17.64
N GLY A 114 -2.77 7.34 16.52
CA GLY A 114 -1.31 7.49 16.44
C GLY A 114 -0.86 8.93 16.16
N GLY A 115 -1.80 9.85 15.93
CA GLY A 115 -1.52 11.25 15.64
C GLY A 115 -0.60 11.45 14.43
N ILE A 116 0.30 12.42 14.55
CA ILE A 116 1.16 12.87 13.44
C ILE A 116 2.07 11.77 12.89
N TYR A 117 2.53 10.83 13.74
CA TYR A 117 3.43 9.76 13.30
C TYR A 117 2.69 8.75 12.41
N ALA A 118 1.45 8.41 12.73
CA ALA A 118 0.63 7.54 11.90
C ALA A 118 0.25 8.22 10.58
N VAL A 119 -0.09 9.52 10.61
CA VAL A 119 -0.32 10.34 9.42
C VAL A 119 0.91 10.32 8.51
N ALA A 120 2.09 10.62 9.07
CA ALA A 120 3.34 10.62 8.32
C ALA A 120 3.65 9.25 7.73
N ALA A 121 3.47 8.16 8.49
CA ALA A 121 3.72 6.80 8.02
C ALA A 121 2.84 6.43 6.81
N VAL A 122 1.53 6.75 6.87
CA VAL A 122 0.60 6.49 5.76
C VAL A 122 0.95 7.35 4.53
N ALA A 123 1.20 8.64 4.74
CA ALA A 123 1.54 9.56 3.66
C ALA A 123 2.87 9.18 2.97
N ILE A 124 3.90 8.82 3.76
CA ILE A 124 5.20 8.38 3.25
C ILE A 124 5.06 7.06 2.50
N LEU A 125 4.31 6.09 3.03
CA LEU A 125 4.06 4.83 2.31
C LEU A 125 3.35 5.08 0.98
N GLY A 126 2.32 5.94 0.97
CA GLY A 126 1.63 6.36 -0.24
C GLY A 126 2.57 7.01 -1.25
N LEU A 127 3.40 7.96 -0.80
CA LEU A 127 4.40 8.63 -1.65
C LEU A 127 5.41 7.65 -2.25
N LEU A 128 5.98 6.75 -1.46
CA LEU A 128 6.96 5.76 -1.93
C LEU A 128 6.35 4.78 -2.94
N LEU A 129 5.11 4.33 -2.70
CA LEU A 129 4.40 3.48 -3.65
C LEU A 129 4.10 4.24 -4.95
N ALA A 130 3.62 5.48 -4.86
CA ALA A 130 3.33 6.33 -6.01
C ALA A 130 4.61 6.60 -6.82
N GLU A 131 5.72 6.91 -6.16
CA GLU A 131 7.02 7.14 -6.80
C GLU A 131 7.49 5.90 -7.57
N ASN A 132 7.46 4.73 -6.94
CA ASN A 132 7.86 3.49 -7.59
C ASN A 132 7.04 3.16 -8.86
N ALA A 133 5.82 3.71 -8.99
CA ALA A 133 5.04 3.61 -10.22
C ALA A 133 5.28 4.77 -11.20
N LEU A 134 5.16 6.01 -10.73
CA LEU A 134 5.07 7.23 -11.54
C LEU A 134 6.42 7.91 -11.82
N GLY A 135 7.45 7.53 -11.07
CA GLY A 135 8.84 7.92 -11.26
C GLY A 135 9.39 8.85 -10.19
N ASP A 136 10.72 8.89 -10.15
CA ASP A 136 11.55 9.48 -9.10
C ASP A 136 11.32 10.99 -8.91
N TRP A 137 10.75 11.68 -9.90
CA TRP A 137 10.41 13.11 -9.85
C TRP A 137 9.46 13.48 -8.71
N LEU A 138 8.69 12.51 -8.22
CA LEU A 138 7.76 12.67 -7.10
C LEU A 138 8.46 13.04 -5.79
N LEU A 139 9.64 12.47 -5.52
CA LEU A 139 10.39 12.74 -4.29
C LEU A 139 10.91 14.18 -4.18
N PRO A 140 11.61 14.75 -5.19
CA PRO A 140 12.02 16.14 -5.13
C PRO A 140 10.80 17.09 -5.18
N ALA A 141 9.73 16.74 -5.90
CA ALA A 141 8.50 17.55 -5.90
C ALA A 141 7.84 17.58 -4.51
N ALA A 142 7.68 16.42 -3.87
CA ALA A 142 7.17 16.32 -2.51
C ALA A 142 8.08 17.01 -1.50
N GLY A 143 9.40 16.85 -1.63
CA GLY A 143 10.39 17.52 -0.78
C GLY A 143 10.31 19.04 -0.88
N ALA A 144 10.21 19.58 -2.11
CA ALA A 144 10.03 21.01 -2.34
C ALA A 144 8.70 21.52 -1.77
N ALA A 145 7.61 20.77 -1.93
CA ALA A 145 6.30 21.11 -1.36
C ALA A 145 6.32 21.11 0.18
N ILE A 146 6.97 20.12 0.80
CA ILE A 146 7.13 20.04 2.26
C ILE A 146 8.01 21.20 2.77
N ALA A 147 9.12 21.49 2.11
CA ALA A 147 10.01 22.59 2.49
C ALA A 147 9.30 23.95 2.38
N TRP A 148 8.54 24.15 1.29
CA TRP A 148 7.71 25.34 1.11
C TRP A 148 6.63 25.45 2.18
N TRP A 149 5.90 24.37 2.47
CA TRP A 149 4.91 24.33 3.53
C TRP A 149 5.54 24.63 4.89
N ALA A 150 6.67 24.00 5.23
CA ALA A 150 7.37 24.25 6.49
C ALA A 150 7.85 25.70 6.64
N TYR A 151 8.22 26.35 5.54
CA TYR A 151 8.59 27.77 5.53
C TYR A 151 7.39 28.72 5.70
N THR A 152 6.22 28.32 5.20
CA THR A 152 5.03 29.18 5.12
C THR A 152 3.95 28.87 6.16
N SER A 153 4.08 27.77 6.90
CA SER A 153 3.09 27.28 7.85
C SER A 153 3.14 28.09 9.17
N PRO A 154 2.12 28.93 9.46
CA PRO A 154 2.07 29.70 10.70
C PRO A 154 1.82 28.81 11.93
N SER A 155 1.23 27.62 11.73
CA SER A 155 0.84 26.69 12.80
C SER A 155 1.72 25.43 12.86
N GLY A 156 2.66 25.28 11.92
CA GLY A 156 3.59 24.16 11.82
C GLY A 156 2.89 22.80 11.82
N LEU A 157 3.45 21.85 12.58
CA LEU A 157 2.98 20.46 12.65
C LEU A 157 1.51 20.28 13.07
N SER A 158 0.86 21.30 13.65
CA SER A 158 -0.56 21.24 13.98
C SER A 158 -1.48 21.23 12.75
N GLU A 159 -1.02 21.73 11.59
CA GLU A 159 -1.75 21.65 10.33
C GLU A 159 -1.77 20.22 9.76
N LEU A 160 -0.80 19.36 10.10
CA LEU A 160 -0.83 17.94 9.69
C LEU A 160 -2.03 17.18 10.28
N ALA A 161 -2.64 17.70 11.35
CA ALA A 161 -3.88 17.14 11.88
C ALA A 161 -5.01 17.19 10.85
N GLN A 162 -5.01 18.16 9.92
CA GLN A 162 -6.02 18.25 8.86
C GLN A 162 -5.88 17.09 7.85
N LEU A 163 -4.65 16.62 7.60
CA LEU A 163 -4.40 15.43 6.76
C LEU A 163 -5.02 14.17 7.38
N SER A 164 -5.07 14.08 8.73
CA SER A 164 -5.58 12.88 9.41
C SER A 164 -7.03 12.54 9.07
N GLY A 165 -7.85 13.55 8.71
CA GLY A 165 -9.28 13.38 8.46
C GLY A 165 -9.60 12.64 7.17
N TRP A 166 -8.96 13.01 6.06
CA TRP A 166 -9.28 12.47 4.74
C TRP A 166 -8.31 11.38 4.25
N LEU A 167 -7.22 11.09 4.97
CA LEU A 167 -6.28 10.02 4.58
C LEU A 167 -6.93 8.65 4.43
N GLY A 168 -7.88 8.28 5.31
CA GLY A 168 -8.63 7.03 5.15
C GLY A 168 -9.48 7.00 3.88
N ILE A 169 -9.99 8.15 3.45
CA ILE A 169 -10.72 8.29 2.18
C ILE A 169 -9.74 8.10 1.00
N ALA A 170 -8.57 8.74 1.04
CA ALA A 170 -7.54 8.58 0.01
C ALA A 170 -7.12 7.10 -0.17
N VAL A 171 -6.89 6.41 0.96
CA VAL A 171 -6.53 4.98 0.97
C VAL A 171 -7.63 4.10 0.39
N ALA A 172 -8.88 4.29 0.84
CA ALA A 172 -10.03 3.55 0.33
C ALA A 172 -10.24 3.81 -1.17
N LEU A 173 -10.19 5.08 -1.58
CA LEU A 173 -10.36 5.51 -2.96
C LEU A 173 -9.30 4.88 -3.88
N GLY A 174 -8.04 4.84 -3.45
CA GLY A 174 -6.96 4.18 -4.20
C GLY A 174 -7.29 2.72 -4.48
N CYS A 175 -7.67 1.97 -3.44
CA CYS A 175 -8.06 0.57 -3.58
C CYS A 175 -9.30 0.39 -4.48
N VAL A 176 -10.31 1.27 -4.34
CA VAL A 176 -11.52 1.23 -5.18
C VAL A 176 -11.17 1.44 -6.65
N VAL A 177 -10.40 2.49 -6.97
CA VAL A 177 -10.03 2.81 -8.35
C VAL A 177 -9.14 1.73 -8.96
N HIS A 178 -8.28 1.09 -8.17
CA HIS A 178 -7.58 -0.12 -8.59
C HIS A 178 -8.56 -1.21 -9.01
N CYS A 179 -9.50 -1.56 -8.14
CA CYS A 179 -10.47 -2.63 -8.40
C CYS A 179 -11.36 -2.31 -9.60
N LEU A 180 -11.80 -1.06 -9.76
CA LEU A 180 -12.55 -0.62 -10.94
C LEU A 180 -11.71 -0.76 -12.21
N GLY A 181 -10.41 -0.43 -12.13
CA GLY A 181 -9.45 -0.63 -13.22
C GLY A 181 -9.29 -2.11 -13.60
N ASP A 182 -9.23 -3.02 -12.61
CA ASP A 182 -9.20 -4.47 -12.87
C ASP A 182 -10.56 -4.99 -13.39
N ALA A 183 -11.68 -4.47 -12.87
CA ALA A 183 -13.04 -4.86 -13.24
C ALA A 183 -13.43 -4.49 -14.67
N VAL A 184 -12.70 -3.59 -15.35
CA VAL A 184 -12.89 -3.31 -16.79
C VAL A 184 -12.04 -4.20 -17.70
N THR A 185 -11.21 -5.08 -17.13
CA THR A 185 -10.37 -6.03 -17.89
C THR A 185 -11.07 -7.38 -18.10
N GLU A 186 -10.51 -8.24 -18.97
CA GLU A 186 -11.01 -9.61 -19.20
C GLU A 186 -10.95 -10.50 -17.96
N SER A 187 -9.98 -10.24 -17.08
CA SER A 187 -9.79 -10.98 -15.83
C SER A 187 -10.79 -10.57 -14.76
N GLY A 188 -11.22 -9.32 -14.74
CA GLY A 188 -12.11 -8.81 -13.70
C GLY A 188 -11.52 -8.87 -12.29
N CYS A 189 -12.38 -8.63 -11.29
CA CYS A 189 -12.08 -8.86 -9.88
C CYS A 189 -13.38 -9.02 -9.04
N PRO A 190 -13.32 -9.64 -7.84
CA PRO A 190 -14.48 -9.85 -6.98
C PRO A 190 -14.88 -8.59 -6.20
N PHE A 191 -15.04 -7.47 -6.90
CA PHE A 191 -15.23 -6.14 -6.30
C PHE A 191 -16.41 -6.07 -5.31
N LEU A 192 -17.50 -6.81 -5.57
CA LEU A 192 -18.74 -6.79 -4.79
C LEU A 192 -18.81 -7.85 -3.69
N TRP A 193 -17.73 -8.60 -3.43
CA TRP A 193 -17.68 -9.51 -2.29
C TRP A 193 -18.07 -8.75 -1.00
N PRO A 194 -18.92 -9.31 -0.11
CA PRO A 194 -19.35 -10.72 -0.03
C PRO A 194 -20.71 -11.05 -0.70
N ILE A 195 -21.21 -10.20 -1.59
CA ILE A 195 -22.54 -10.38 -2.19
C ILE A 195 -22.51 -11.54 -3.21
N PRO A 196 -23.34 -12.58 -3.06
CA PRO A 196 -23.36 -13.70 -4.00
C PRO A 196 -24.00 -13.30 -5.33
N ILE A 197 -23.27 -13.48 -6.44
CA ILE A 197 -23.74 -13.24 -7.81
C ILE A 197 -23.60 -14.53 -8.58
N ARG A 198 -24.70 -15.02 -9.18
CA ARG A 198 -24.73 -16.31 -9.91
C ARG A 198 -24.24 -17.51 -9.06
N GLY A 199 -24.51 -17.47 -7.75
CA GLY A 199 -24.11 -18.51 -6.80
C GLY A 199 -22.67 -18.41 -6.29
N GLN A 200 -21.87 -17.49 -6.85
CA GLN A 200 -20.47 -17.23 -6.49
C GLN A 200 -20.39 -16.07 -5.51
N THR A 201 -19.71 -16.24 -4.37
CA THR A 201 -19.40 -15.12 -3.47
C THR A 201 -18.19 -14.33 -3.94
N TRP A 202 -17.30 -14.98 -4.69
CA TRP A 202 -16.10 -14.37 -5.27
C TRP A 202 -16.27 -14.13 -6.78
N TYR A 203 -17.45 -13.64 -7.16
CA TYR A 203 -17.79 -13.40 -8.57
C TYR A 203 -16.94 -12.29 -9.18
N GLU A 204 -16.15 -12.63 -10.20
CA GLU A 204 -15.30 -11.69 -10.92
C GLU A 204 -16.14 -10.75 -11.81
N LEU A 205 -16.29 -9.50 -11.36
CA LEU A 205 -16.94 -8.45 -12.13
C LEU A 205 -16.08 -8.09 -13.34
N ARG A 206 -16.64 -8.23 -14.53
CA ARG A 206 -16.01 -7.91 -15.82
C ARG A 206 -17.05 -7.49 -16.86
N PRO A 207 -16.68 -6.69 -17.88
CA PRO A 207 -17.60 -6.29 -18.93
C PRO A 207 -17.99 -7.49 -19.81
N PRO A 208 -19.15 -7.46 -20.47
CA PRO A 208 -19.46 -8.41 -21.54
C PRO A 208 -18.42 -8.29 -22.67
N SER A 209 -18.09 -9.41 -23.32
CA SER A 209 -16.92 -9.60 -24.20
C SER A 209 -16.76 -8.60 -25.35
N LEU A 210 -17.79 -7.85 -25.71
CA LEU A 210 -17.78 -6.84 -26.78
C LEU A 210 -17.22 -5.48 -26.32
N ALA A 211 -17.14 -5.22 -25.01
CA ALA A 211 -16.67 -3.96 -24.44
C ALA A 211 -15.34 -4.11 -23.66
N THR A 212 -14.69 -5.27 -23.75
CA THR A 212 -13.52 -5.58 -22.93
C THR A 212 -12.22 -5.19 -23.63
N LEU A 213 -11.33 -4.51 -22.91
CA LEU A 213 -9.98 -4.22 -23.39
C LEU A 213 -9.13 -5.51 -23.35
N PRO A 214 -8.51 -5.94 -24.46
CA PRO A 214 -7.75 -7.18 -24.50
C PRO A 214 -6.56 -7.12 -23.54
N HIS A 215 -6.42 -8.13 -22.68
CA HIS A 215 -5.26 -8.24 -21.79
C HIS A 215 -4.04 -8.62 -22.63
N ARG A 216 -3.16 -7.66 -22.95
CA ARG A 216 -1.86 -7.94 -23.59
C ARG A 216 -0.88 -8.54 -22.56
N GLN A 217 -1.15 -9.75 -22.12
CA GLN A 217 -0.16 -10.56 -21.38
C GLN A 217 0.82 -11.12 -22.43
N ASN A 218 2.10 -10.82 -22.26
CA ASN A 218 3.15 -11.22 -23.19
C ASN A 218 3.14 -12.75 -23.33
N ARG A 219 2.74 -13.24 -24.51
CA ARG A 219 2.46 -14.65 -24.81
C ARG A 219 3.74 -15.46 -25.01
N ARG A 220 4.69 -15.34 -24.08
CA ARG A 220 6.01 -16.01 -24.15
C ARG A 220 6.26 -16.99 -23.02
N GLU A 221 5.23 -17.58 -22.41
CA GLU A 221 5.45 -18.57 -21.34
C GLU A 221 4.26 -19.51 -21.14
N ARG A 222 3.74 -20.10 -22.23
CA ARG A 222 2.99 -21.37 -22.10
C ARG A 222 3.97 -22.51 -22.35
N PRO A 223 4.25 -23.38 -21.37
CA PRO A 223 4.96 -24.62 -21.64
C PRO A 223 4.15 -25.41 -22.67
N HIS A 224 4.79 -25.78 -23.77
CA HIS A 224 4.22 -26.72 -24.72
C HIS A 224 3.83 -28.01 -23.98
N ARG A 225 2.53 -28.28 -23.83
CA ARG A 225 2.08 -29.64 -23.50
C ARG A 225 2.45 -30.54 -24.67
N PRO A 226 3.22 -31.63 -24.46
CA PRO A 226 3.41 -32.64 -25.49
C PRO A 226 2.06 -33.27 -25.80
N ARG A 227 1.67 -33.31 -27.08
CA ARG A 227 0.54 -34.12 -27.53
C ARG A 227 0.89 -35.58 -27.28
N HIS A 228 0.12 -36.26 -26.44
CA HIS A 228 0.18 -37.71 -26.29
C HIS A 228 -0.15 -38.36 -27.65
N GLY A 229 0.85 -38.97 -28.28
CA GLY A 229 0.67 -39.84 -29.43
C GLY A 229 0.22 -41.23 -28.97
N HIS A 230 -0.78 -41.77 -29.67
CA HIS A 230 -1.24 -43.16 -29.53
C HIS A 230 -0.08 -44.17 -29.62
N PRO A 231 -0.07 -45.24 -28.80
CA PRO A 231 0.94 -46.28 -28.88
C PRO A 231 0.68 -47.17 -30.11
N ARG A 232 1.63 -47.23 -31.04
CA ARG A 232 1.68 -48.28 -32.06
C ARG A 232 2.53 -49.43 -31.53
N HIS A 233 1.90 -50.60 -31.44
CA HIS A 233 2.52 -51.90 -31.16
C HIS A 233 3.75 -52.16 -32.04
N ARG A 234 4.83 -52.65 -31.44
CA ARG A 234 5.89 -53.41 -32.11
C ARG A 234 6.13 -54.73 -31.33
N PRO A 235 6.29 -55.88 -32.01
CA PRO A 235 6.53 -57.18 -31.37
C PRO A 235 8.01 -57.38 -31.00
N PRO A 236 8.35 -58.40 -30.18
CA PRO A 236 9.65 -58.51 -29.55
C PRO A 236 10.65 -59.26 -30.44
N ALA A 237 11.91 -58.79 -30.44
CA ALA A 237 13.03 -59.53 -31.00
C ALA A 237 13.97 -59.99 -29.87
N TRP A 238 14.22 -61.29 -29.86
CA TRP A 238 15.05 -62.03 -28.93
C TRP A 238 16.54 -62.01 -29.31
N HIS A 239 17.37 -62.29 -28.29
CA HIS A 239 18.76 -62.79 -28.32
C HIS A 239 19.89 -61.82 -28.76
N HIS A 240 20.81 -61.49 -27.84
CA HIS A 240 22.00 -62.30 -27.52
C HIS A 240 22.84 -61.61 -26.43
N ARG A 241 23.15 -62.35 -25.35
CA ARG A 241 24.34 -62.15 -24.50
C ARG A 241 25.50 -62.90 -25.16
N PRO A 242 26.79 -62.49 -25.01
CA PRO A 242 27.57 -62.98 -23.87
C PRO A 242 28.76 -62.15 -23.33
N ARG A 243 29.05 -62.42 -22.04
CA ARG A 243 30.36 -62.60 -21.36
C ARG A 243 31.27 -61.40 -21.00
N HIS A 244 31.49 -61.29 -19.68
CA HIS A 244 32.66 -60.72 -18.99
C HIS A 244 33.97 -61.46 -19.32
N PRO A 245 35.15 -60.84 -19.08
CA PRO A 245 35.90 -61.12 -17.85
C PRO A 245 36.55 -59.87 -17.17
N ARG A 246 37.25 -60.15 -16.06
CA ARG A 246 37.69 -59.32 -14.92
C ARG A 246 38.94 -58.43 -15.16
N HIS A 247 39.20 -57.62 -14.12
CA HIS A 247 40.49 -57.12 -13.60
C HIS A 247 41.07 -55.83 -14.23
N GLN A 248 41.20 -54.76 -13.44
CA GLN A 248 42.43 -54.45 -12.69
C GLN A 248 42.29 -53.19 -11.82
N GLN A 249 42.81 -53.33 -10.61
CA GLN A 249 43.07 -52.31 -9.60
C GLN A 249 44.30 -51.52 -10.04
N HIS A 250 44.27 -50.19 -10.03
CA HIS A 250 45.48 -49.38 -9.95
C HIS A 250 45.25 -48.16 -9.06
N ARG A 251 46.10 -48.07 -8.04
CA ARG A 251 46.36 -46.89 -7.19
C ARG A 251 46.95 -45.76 -8.04
N GLY A 252 46.68 -44.52 -7.63
CA GLY A 252 47.40 -43.33 -8.04
C GLY A 252 47.05 -42.15 -7.14
N ASP A 253 47.98 -41.80 -6.26
CA ASP A 253 47.95 -40.66 -5.34
C ASP A 253 48.06 -39.31 -6.07
N ALA A 254 47.34 -38.29 -5.60
CA ALA A 254 47.65 -36.86 -5.77
C ALA A 254 46.80 -36.03 -4.77
N LEU A 255 47.36 -35.64 -3.62
CA LEU A 255 48.01 -34.34 -3.35
C LEU A 255 47.08 -33.10 -3.40
N ASN A 256 46.73 -32.67 -2.18
CA ASN A 256 46.66 -31.30 -1.65
C ASN A 256 46.06 -30.15 -2.50
N ALA A 257 44.96 -29.58 -1.98
CA ALA A 257 44.69 -28.14 -2.03
C ALA A 257 43.94 -27.68 -0.76
N PRO A 258 44.27 -26.51 -0.17
CA PRO A 258 43.81 -26.11 1.17
C PRO A 258 42.54 -25.25 1.15
N THR A 259 41.79 -25.33 2.26
CA THR A 259 40.64 -24.51 2.63
C THR A 259 41.06 -23.11 3.11
N PRO A 260 40.28 -22.04 2.82
CA PRO A 260 40.50 -20.75 3.47
C PRO A 260 39.76 -20.68 4.82
N ARG A 261 40.53 -20.29 5.84
CA ARG A 261 40.11 -20.01 7.22
C ARG A 261 39.32 -18.71 7.32
N VAL A 262 38.34 -18.74 8.22
CA VAL A 262 37.65 -17.62 8.85
C VAL A 262 38.64 -16.84 9.72
N ALA A 263 38.71 -15.52 9.54
CA ALA A 263 39.42 -14.61 10.45
C ALA A 263 38.41 -13.90 11.35
N GLY A 264 38.47 -14.19 12.65
CA GLY A 264 37.77 -13.46 13.69
C GLY A 264 38.52 -12.17 14.05
N LEU A 265 37.76 -11.11 14.29
CA LEU A 265 38.24 -9.87 14.89
C LEU A 265 38.09 -9.97 16.40
N SER A 266 39.22 -9.92 17.11
CA SER A 266 39.30 -9.82 18.56
C SER A 266 39.50 -8.37 18.97
N VAL A 267 38.85 -8.05 20.08
CA VAL A 267 38.81 -6.83 20.87
C VAL A 267 40.21 -6.40 21.35
N ALA A 268 40.48 -5.09 21.35
CA ALA A 268 41.55 -4.48 22.14
C ALA A 268 41.06 -3.16 22.74
N SER A 269 41.45 -2.93 23.99
CA SER A 269 40.94 -1.95 24.94
C SER A 269 41.87 -0.74 25.10
N LEU A 270 41.27 0.45 25.33
CA LEU A 270 41.76 1.62 26.12
C LEU A 270 43.00 2.42 25.61
N PRO A 271 43.20 3.72 25.97
CA PRO A 271 42.81 4.37 27.25
C PRO A 271 42.16 5.78 27.20
N LEU A 272 41.74 6.17 28.41
CA LEU A 272 41.18 7.45 28.86
C LEU A 272 42.20 8.61 28.83
N SER A 273 41.73 9.79 28.40
CA SER A 273 42.09 11.16 28.82
C SER A 273 41.10 12.06 28.06
N GLY A 274 40.28 12.93 28.63
CA GLY A 274 40.45 13.79 29.78
C GLY A 274 40.56 15.23 29.26
N GLU A 275 39.43 15.91 29.06
CA GLU A 275 39.28 17.37 29.21
C GLU A 275 37.82 17.82 28.90
N GLN A 276 37.24 18.55 29.85
CA GLN A 276 35.92 19.20 29.77
C GLN A 276 36.06 20.58 29.11
N PRO A 277 35.02 21.10 28.44
CA PRO A 277 34.78 22.53 28.34
C PRO A 277 33.69 23.00 29.32
N PRO A 278 33.70 24.28 29.73
CA PRO A 278 33.08 24.71 30.98
C PRO A 278 31.56 24.95 30.91
N GLU A 279 31.01 24.71 32.08
CA GLU A 279 29.76 25.15 32.67
C GLU A 279 29.41 26.62 32.38
N ASN A 280 28.20 26.88 31.92
CA ASN A 280 27.61 28.22 31.88
C ASN A 280 26.28 28.16 32.64
N GLN A 281 26.31 28.54 33.91
CA GLN A 281 25.13 28.71 34.76
C GLN A 281 24.51 30.11 34.58
N PRO A 282 23.20 30.26 34.88
CA PRO A 282 22.38 31.36 34.40
C PRO A 282 22.45 32.59 35.31
N ALA A 283 22.45 33.78 34.72
CA ALA A 283 22.25 35.01 35.45
C ALA A 283 20.78 35.11 35.92
N ARG A 284 20.59 35.11 37.24
CA ARG A 284 19.34 35.40 37.92
C ARG A 284 18.91 36.86 37.70
N SER A 285 17.63 36.98 37.40
CA SER A 285 16.67 38.01 37.79
C SER A 285 17.03 38.88 39.00
N GLU A 286 16.81 40.20 38.89
CA GLU A 286 16.15 41.04 39.91
C GLU A 286 15.65 42.38 39.31
N LEU A 287 14.56 42.90 39.90
CA LEU A 287 13.91 44.23 39.80
C LEU A 287 12.95 44.45 38.59
N SER A 288 11.62 44.31 38.71
CA SER A 288 10.61 44.91 39.61
C SER A 288 10.31 46.40 39.37
N GLN A 289 9.16 46.68 38.72
CA GLN A 289 8.17 47.77 38.96
C GLN A 289 7.31 47.96 37.67
N LYS A 290 6.05 47.47 37.57
CA LYS A 290 4.77 47.94 38.15
C LYS A 290 4.25 49.27 37.57
N ALA A 291 3.35 49.23 36.56
CA ALA A 291 2.23 50.19 36.40
C ALA A 291 1.23 49.82 35.25
N ARG A 292 0.00 49.45 35.66
CA ARG A 292 -1.36 49.59 35.06
C ARG A 292 -1.61 49.56 33.52
N PRO A 293 -2.74 48.94 33.12
CA PRO A 293 -3.68 49.54 32.18
C PRO A 293 -4.97 50.03 32.88
N ARG A 294 -5.53 51.14 32.37
CA ARG A 294 -6.80 51.75 32.79
C ARG A 294 -7.99 50.95 32.25
N ASN A 295 -9.04 50.84 33.07
CA ASN A 295 -10.41 50.51 32.67
C ASN A 295 -11.10 51.70 31.97
N GLY A 296 -12.11 51.37 31.15
CA GLY A 296 -13.07 52.25 30.47
C GLY A 296 -12.83 52.24 28.95
N ASP A 297 -13.71 51.71 28.09
CA ASP A 297 -15.15 51.92 28.06
C ASP A 297 -15.98 50.72 27.55
N CYS A 298 -17.23 50.74 27.99
CA CYS A 298 -18.32 49.81 27.75
C CYS A 298 -18.81 49.79 26.28
N LEU A 299 -19.28 48.62 25.79
CA LEU A 299 -20.64 48.38 25.24
C LEU A 299 -20.84 46.87 24.89
N PRO A 300 -22.08 46.32 24.99
CA PRO A 300 -22.37 44.88 25.13
C PRO A 300 -22.76 44.15 23.81
N PRO A 301 -23.05 42.82 23.81
CA PRO A 301 -22.99 41.96 22.62
C PRO A 301 -24.31 41.85 21.86
N ALA A 302 -24.23 41.75 20.53
CA ALA A 302 -25.34 41.34 19.67
C ALA A 302 -25.36 39.82 19.51
N THR A 303 -26.20 39.16 20.28
CA THR A 303 -26.58 37.75 20.10
C THR A 303 -27.72 37.68 19.09
N PHE A 304 -27.49 37.14 17.90
CA PHE A 304 -28.55 36.81 16.95
C PHE A 304 -28.93 35.34 17.12
N ASN A 305 -30.14 35.10 17.64
CA ASN A 305 -30.74 33.78 17.77
C ASN A 305 -32.16 33.88 17.17
N ILE A 306 -32.39 33.25 16.02
CA ILE A 306 -33.73 33.09 15.45
C ILE A 306 -33.81 31.64 14.96
N TYR A 307 -34.61 30.83 15.64
CA TYR A 307 -35.65 29.98 15.04
C TYR A 307 -36.44 29.30 16.18
N ARG A 308 -37.68 29.75 16.39
CA ARG A 308 -38.68 29.05 17.20
C ARG A 308 -40.00 29.03 16.41
N THR A 309 -40.50 27.81 16.18
CA THR A 309 -41.92 27.35 16.16
C THR A 309 -42.93 28.18 15.33
N GLY A 310 -43.68 27.65 14.36
CA GLY A 310 -44.53 26.47 14.46
C GLY A 310 -45.99 26.87 14.80
N GLY A 311 -46.94 26.63 13.88
CA GLY A 311 -48.40 26.67 14.11
C GLY A 311 -49.15 27.70 13.24
N LEU A 312 -49.86 27.29 12.16
CA LEU A 312 -51.26 26.81 12.07
C LEU A 312 -52.35 27.90 12.21
N ALA A 313 -53.04 28.20 11.09
CA ALA A 313 -54.49 28.47 10.95
C ALA A 313 -54.76 28.91 9.49
N ALA A 314 -55.31 28.05 8.62
CA ALA A 314 -56.76 27.83 8.42
C ALA A 314 -57.54 29.09 7.97
N ARG A 315 -57.78 29.19 6.65
CA ARG A 315 -58.86 29.98 6.03
C ARG A 315 -60.20 29.25 6.19
N PRO A 316 -61.32 29.98 6.27
CA PRO A 316 -62.14 30.17 5.06
C PRO A 316 -62.84 31.53 4.98
N GLY A 317 -63.32 31.88 3.78
CA GLY A 317 -64.18 33.04 3.51
C GLY A 317 -63.64 33.94 2.42
#